data_AF-A0AAW0W186-F1
#
_entry.id   AF-A0AAW0W186-F1
#
_cell.length_a   1.000
_cell.length_b   1.000
_cell.length_c   1.000
_cell.angle_alpha   90.00
_cell.angle_beta   90.00
_cell.angle_gamma   90.00
#
_symmetry.space_group_name_H-M   'P 1'
#
loop_
_entity.id
_entity.type
_entity.pdbx_description
1 polymer ?
#
loop_
_entity_poly.entity_id
_entity_poly.type
_entity_poly.pdbx_seq_one_letter_code
_entity_poly.pdbx_strand_id
1 'polypeptide(L)'
;TDSISTLGTCMPSYQCTSTGGMSKGTCVKGLAVCCLITRTCDKSTNLNNTYFVNPSAQNTNIGACTLTINRVNSNICQMRFDFIKLDLNQPDNNGVCAYDFLT
;
A
#
# COMPACT_ATOMS: atom_id res chain seq x y z
N THR A 1 0.62 21.51 0.02
CA THR A 1 0.06 20.58 1.03
C THR A 1 -0.48 19.38 0.29
N ASP A 2 0.39 18.42 -0.03
CA ASP A 2 0.00 17.23 -0.79
C ASP A 2 -0.63 16.23 0.20
N SER A 3 -1.89 16.49 0.56
CA SER A 3 -2.63 15.76 1.58
C SER A 3 -3.23 14.50 0.97
N ILE A 4 -2.40 13.51 0.66
CA ILE A 4 -2.88 12.15 0.44
C ILE A 4 -3.44 11.66 1.79
N SER A 5 -4.76 11.76 1.97
CA SER A 5 -5.45 11.23 3.13
C SER A 5 -5.48 9.70 3.02
N THR A 6 -4.50 9.03 3.60
CA THR A 6 -4.54 7.57 3.75
C THR A 6 -5.54 7.20 4.83
N LEU A 7 -6.70 6.68 4.42
CA LEU A 7 -7.78 6.23 5.29
C LEU A 7 -7.45 4.84 5.86
N GLY A 8 -7.09 4.80 7.14
CA GLY A 8 -6.87 3.55 7.86
C GLY A 8 -8.18 2.81 8.20
N THR A 9 -8.04 1.56 8.63
CA THR A 9 -9.16 0.74 9.12
C THR A 9 -9.28 0.91 10.64
N CYS A 10 -10.48 1.20 11.12
CA CYS A 10 -10.73 1.32 12.56
C CYS A 10 -10.70 -0.07 13.23
N MET A 11 -9.76 -0.28 14.16
CA MET A 11 -9.59 -1.57 14.87
C MET A 11 -8.93 -1.41 16.25
N PRO A 12 -8.97 -2.43 17.13
CA PRO A 12 -8.26 -2.40 18.41
C PRO A 12 -6.76 -2.13 18.24
N SER A 13 -6.19 -1.35 19.16
CA SER A 13 -4.77 -0.94 19.10
C SER A 13 -3.81 -2.14 19.04
N TYR A 14 -4.05 -3.18 19.86
CA TYR A 14 -3.22 -4.38 19.86
C TYR A 14 -3.24 -5.11 18.50
N GLN A 15 -4.40 -5.14 17.83
CA GLN A 15 -4.54 -5.77 16.53
C GLN A 15 -3.79 -4.97 15.46
N CYS A 16 -3.87 -3.64 15.51
CA CYS A 16 -3.12 -2.77 14.61
C CYS A 16 -1.61 -3.04 14.68
N THR A 17 -1.04 -3.07 15.88
CA THR A 17 0.38 -3.35 16.08
C THR A 17 0.74 -4.78 15.65
N SER A 18 -0.07 -5.78 15.98
CA SER A 18 0.20 -7.19 15.64
C SER A 18 0.23 -7.45 14.13
N THR A 19 -0.51 -6.66 13.34
CA THR A 19 -0.51 -6.75 11.87
C THR A 19 0.62 -5.93 11.22
N GLY A 20 1.44 -5.26 12.03
CA GLY A 20 2.49 -4.34 11.57
C GLY A 20 1.94 -3.03 11.00
N GLY A 21 0.73 -2.65 11.41
CA GLY A 21 0.13 -1.36 11.08
C GLY A 21 0.56 -0.25 12.03
N MET A 22 0.29 0.99 11.64
CA MET A 22 0.59 2.20 12.39
C MET A 22 -0.70 2.92 12.79
N SER A 23 -0.82 3.30 14.06
CA SER A 23 -1.92 4.14 14.52
C SER A 23 -1.79 5.56 13.96
N LYS A 24 -2.82 6.04 13.26
CA LYS A 24 -2.89 7.40 12.70
C LYS A 24 -3.92 8.30 13.41
N GLY A 25 -4.53 7.81 14.49
CA GLY A 25 -5.52 8.53 15.27
C GLY A 25 -6.46 7.58 16.00
N THR A 26 -7.45 8.14 16.70
CA THR A 26 -8.46 7.36 17.41
C THR A 26 -9.77 7.29 16.63
N CYS A 27 -10.51 6.21 16.82
CA CYS A 27 -11.87 6.03 16.30
C CYS A 27 -12.76 5.42 17.40
N VAL A 28 -14.08 5.33 17.15
CA VAL A 28 -15.08 4.83 18.12
C VAL A 28 -14.94 5.53 19.47
N LYS A 29 -14.99 6.87 19.46
CA LYS A 29 -14.89 7.71 20.67
C LYS A 29 -13.64 7.42 21.54
N GLY A 30 -12.53 6.99 20.93
CA GLY A 30 -11.27 6.73 21.65
C GLY A 30 -11.02 5.27 22.03
N LEU A 31 -11.94 4.35 21.76
CA LEU A 31 -11.81 2.94 22.14
C LEU A 31 -10.96 2.12 21.14
N ALA A 32 -10.75 2.64 19.94
CA ALA A 32 -10.01 1.99 18.86
C ALA A 32 -9.10 2.99 18.15
N VAL A 33 -8.25 2.49 17.25
CA VAL A 33 -7.32 3.31 16.46
C VAL A 33 -7.63 3.21 14.96
N CYS A 34 -7.39 4.30 14.24
CA CYS A 34 -7.34 4.30 12.79
C CYS A 34 -6.02 3.65 12.37
N CYS A 35 -6.06 2.37 11.99
CA CYS A 35 -4.88 1.58 11.68
C CYS A 35 -4.52 1.69 10.20
N LEU A 36 -3.32 2.19 9.91
CA LEU A 36 -2.76 2.25 8.57
C LEU A 36 -1.80 1.09 8.36
N ILE A 37 -2.11 0.21 7.41
CA ILE A 37 -1.24 -0.90 7.05
C ILE A 37 -0.49 -0.53 5.76
N THR A 38 0.83 -0.48 5.83
CA THR A 38 1.69 -0.17 4.69
C THR A 38 2.64 -1.33 4.41
N ARG A 39 2.84 -1.63 3.12
CA ARG A 39 3.82 -2.59 2.62
C ARG A 39 4.67 -1.92 1.55
N THR A 40 5.87 -2.47 1.38
CA THR A 40 6.82 -2.04 0.35
C THR A 40 7.30 -3.25 -0.44
N CYS A 41 8.36 -3.11 -1.24
CA CYS A 41 8.86 -4.16 -2.11
C CYS A 41 9.11 -5.48 -1.37
N ASP A 42 8.90 -6.57 -2.11
CA ASP A 42 9.17 -7.96 -1.73
C ASP A 42 8.43 -8.40 -0.47
N LYS A 43 7.26 -7.78 -0.24
CA LYS A 43 6.35 -8.17 0.82
C LYS A 43 5.14 -8.86 0.24
N SER A 44 4.42 -9.53 1.13
CA SER A 44 3.08 -10.01 0.87
C SER A 44 2.07 -9.38 1.83
N THR A 45 0.82 -9.32 1.41
CA THR A 45 -0.29 -8.98 2.31
C THR A 45 -1.46 -9.93 2.12
N ASN A 46 -2.14 -10.23 3.22
CA ASN A 46 -3.45 -10.88 3.25
C ASN A 46 -4.47 -10.02 4.00
N LEU A 47 -4.21 -8.71 4.10
CA LEU A 47 -5.02 -7.75 4.84
C LEU A 47 -5.72 -6.80 3.88
N ASN A 48 -7.01 -6.59 4.09
CA ASN A 48 -7.77 -5.59 3.34
C ASN A 48 -7.27 -4.18 3.66
N ASN A 49 -7.38 -3.26 2.69
CA ASN A 49 -6.96 -1.87 2.83
C ASN A 49 -5.46 -1.71 3.18
N THR A 50 -4.61 -2.42 2.43
CA THR A 50 -3.14 -2.29 2.52
C THR A 50 -2.64 -1.24 1.52
N TYR A 51 -1.81 -0.31 1.98
CA TYR A 51 -1.13 0.67 1.14
C TYR A 51 0.20 0.12 0.66
N PHE A 52 0.40 0.10 -0.65
CA PHE A 52 1.69 -0.18 -1.26
C PHE A 52 2.43 1.12 -1.54
N VAL A 53 3.65 1.24 -1.02
CA VAL A 53 4.50 2.41 -1.27
C VAL A 53 5.87 1.96 -1.74
N ASN A 54 6.40 2.66 -2.74
CA ASN A 54 7.79 2.50 -3.11
C ASN A 54 8.69 2.85 -1.91
N PRO A 55 9.84 2.19 -1.75
CA PRO A 55 10.85 2.56 -0.78
C PRO A 55 11.27 4.01 -0.98
N SER A 56 11.69 4.67 0.10
CA SER A 56 12.19 6.04 0.00
C SER A 56 13.42 6.12 -0.91
N ALA A 57 13.66 7.33 -1.43
CA ALA A 57 14.66 7.69 -2.44
C ALA A 57 16.13 7.29 -2.16
N GLN A 58 16.43 6.65 -1.02
CA GLN A 58 17.75 6.07 -0.74
C GLN A 58 17.94 4.66 -1.31
N ASN A 59 16.88 4.04 -1.83
CA ASN A 59 16.90 2.70 -2.41
C ASN A 59 16.63 2.74 -3.92
N THR A 60 17.40 3.54 -4.66
CA THR A 60 17.29 3.72 -6.12
C THR A 60 17.77 2.51 -6.94
N ASN A 61 18.19 1.42 -6.30
CA ASN A 61 18.76 0.22 -6.95
C ASN A 61 17.80 -0.97 -6.97
N ILE A 62 16.50 -0.75 -6.81
CA ILE A 62 15.52 -1.83 -6.81
C ILE A 62 15.06 -2.01 -8.25
N GLY A 63 15.60 -3.02 -8.94
CA GLY A 63 15.18 -3.36 -10.30
C GLY A 63 13.66 -3.52 -10.40
N ALA A 64 13.09 -4.55 -9.76
CA ALA A 64 11.64 -4.77 -9.70
C ALA A 64 11.15 -4.66 -8.25
N CYS A 65 10.06 -3.93 -8.02
CA CYS A 65 9.43 -3.79 -6.70
C CYS A 65 8.09 -4.51 -6.69
N THR A 66 8.03 -5.69 -6.07
CA THR A 66 6.84 -6.55 -6.12
C THR A 66 6.07 -6.53 -4.79
N LEU A 67 4.73 -6.52 -4.85
CA LEU A 67 3.86 -6.85 -3.72
C LEU A 67 3.02 -8.07 -4.08
N THR A 68 3.10 -9.13 -3.27
CA THR A 68 2.24 -10.31 -3.44
C THR A 68 0.96 -10.15 -2.61
N ILE A 69 -0.21 -10.27 -3.24
CA ILE A 69 -1.48 -10.15 -2.53
C ILE A 69 -2.16 -11.51 -2.42
N ASN A 70 -2.25 -12.00 -1.20
CA ASN A 70 -2.99 -13.21 -0.86
C ASN A 70 -4.41 -12.81 -0.49
N ARG A 71 -5.39 -13.53 -1.05
CA ARG A 71 -6.80 -13.31 -0.71
C ARG A 71 -7.01 -13.56 0.80
N VAL A 72 -7.77 -12.67 1.45
CA VAL A 72 -8.11 -12.79 2.88
C VAL A 72 -8.85 -14.12 3.15
N ASN A 73 -9.68 -14.54 2.21
CA ASN A 73 -10.34 -15.84 2.20
C ASN A 73 -10.70 -16.27 0.76
N SER A 74 -11.18 -17.50 0.58
CA SER A 74 -11.48 -18.10 -0.73
C SER A 74 -12.68 -17.48 -1.47
N ASN A 75 -13.54 -16.73 -0.79
CA ASN A 75 -14.77 -16.16 -1.37
C ASN A 75 -14.53 -14.80 -2.03
N ILE A 76 -13.31 -14.28 -2.02
CA ILE A 76 -12.94 -13.03 -2.71
C ILE A 76 -12.74 -13.33 -4.20
N CYS A 77 -13.56 -12.70 -5.04
CA CYS A 77 -13.53 -12.85 -6.50
C CYS A 77 -12.83 -11.70 -7.23
N GLN A 78 -12.66 -10.54 -6.58
CA GLN A 78 -12.07 -9.36 -7.18
C GLN A 78 -11.20 -8.61 -6.16
N MET A 79 -10.08 -8.10 -6.64
CA MET A 79 -9.24 -7.16 -5.91
C MET A 79 -9.45 -5.77 -6.49
N ARG A 80 -9.63 -4.77 -5.64
CA ARG A 80 -9.71 -3.36 -6.05
C ARG A 80 -8.36 -2.70 -5.81
N PHE A 81 -7.85 -2.04 -6.84
CA PHE A 81 -6.64 -1.23 -6.78
C PHE A 81 -7.03 0.23 -7.02
N ASP A 82 -6.62 1.10 -6.11
CA ASP A 82 -6.79 2.55 -6.25
C ASP A 82 -5.39 3.18 -6.32
N PHE A 83 -5.10 3.85 -7.43
CA PHE A 83 -3.86 4.62 -7.59
C PHE A 83 -4.04 6.00 -6.97
N ILE A 84 -3.50 6.17 -5.77
CA ILE A 84 -3.58 7.46 -5.06
C ILE A 84 -2.51 8.42 -5.60
N LYS A 85 -1.33 7.90 -5.89
CA LYS A 85 -0.26 8.57 -6.62
C LYS A 85 0.49 7.54 -7.44
N LEU A 86 0.60 7.79 -8.74
CA LEU A 86 1.41 7.02 -9.66
C LEU A 86 2.11 8.03 -10.58
N ASP A 87 3.43 7.98 -10.56
CA ASP A 87 4.28 8.81 -11.40
C ASP A 87 5.37 7.89 -11.95
N LEU A 88 5.42 7.78 -13.27
CA LEU A 88 6.31 6.89 -14.02
C LEU A 88 6.92 7.70 -15.17
N ASN A 89 8.15 7.35 -15.56
CA ASN A 89 8.74 7.88 -16.76
C ASN A 89 7.85 7.67 -17.99
N GLN A 90 7.82 8.67 -18.88
CA GLN A 90 7.08 8.60 -20.14
C GLN A 90 7.70 7.53 -21.06
N PRO A 91 6.89 6.89 -21.92
CA PRO A 91 7.43 6.01 -22.95
C PRO A 91 8.26 6.80 -23.97
N ASP A 92 9.13 6.10 -24.70
CA ASP A 92 9.87 6.69 -25.82
C ASP A 92 8.96 7.00 -27.03
N ASN A 93 9.55 7.54 -28.10
CA ASN A 93 8.80 7.89 -29.32
C ASN A 93 8.14 6.70 -30.03
N ASN A 94 8.52 5.46 -29.69
CA ASN A 94 7.94 4.23 -30.23
C ASN A 94 6.91 3.61 -29.27
N GLY A 95 6.61 4.24 -28.13
CA GLY A 95 5.69 3.72 -27.12
C GLY A 95 6.30 2.71 -26.15
N VAL A 96 7.64 2.60 -26.09
CA VAL A 96 8.33 1.64 -25.22
C VAL A 96 8.62 2.27 -23.85
N CYS A 97 8.13 1.64 -22.80
CA CYS A 97 8.42 2.01 -21.41
C CYS A 97 9.77 1.41 -20.96
N ALA A 98 10.89 1.97 -21.45
CA ALA A 98 12.23 1.40 -21.22
C ALA A 98 12.78 1.65 -19.80
N TYR A 99 12.28 2.67 -19.11
CA TYR A 99 12.82 3.12 -17.82
C TYR A 99 11.97 2.64 -16.64
N ASP A 100 10.68 2.99 -16.61
CA ASP A 100 9.76 2.59 -15.56
C ASP A 100 8.45 2.05 -16.15
N PHE A 101 7.91 1.00 -15.52
CA PHE A 101 6.57 0.49 -15.81
C PHE A 101 6.02 -0.26 -14.58
N LEU A 102 4.70 -0.35 -14.48
CA LEU A 102 3.99 -1.17 -13.51
C LEU A 102 3.41 -2.40 -14.23
N THR A 103 3.68 -3.60 -13.72
CA THR A 103 3.22 -4.87 -14.29
C THR A 103 2.48 -5.72 -13.25
#